data_AF-A0A2V6WMI0-F1
#
_entry.id   AF-A0A2V6WMI0-F1
#
_cell.length_a   1.000
_cell.length_b   1.000
_cell.length_c   1.000
_cell.angle_alpha   90.00
_cell.angle_beta   90.00
_cell.angle_gamma   90.00
#
_symmetry.space_group_name_H-M   'P 1'
#
loop_
_entity.id
_entity.type
_entity.pdbx_description
1 polymer ?
#
loop_
_entity_poly.entity_id
_entity_poly.type
_entity_poly.pdbx_seq_one_letter_code
_entity_poly.pdbx_strand_id
1 'polypeptide(L)'
;VAQTQFTDLPRRLVDNLKIAVLDTFGAGFVGALQPWAQRIVAVVRALGGPPDASVIHHGWRADVSRAALANGVLIGAFECEPLTGSHASGTVLPAALAVCQRERLDGAAFLTALAVGFEVSARLARTAVGLETVRG
;
A
#
# COMPACT_ATOMS: atom_id res chain seq x y z
N VAL A 1 -8.21 8.02 15.00
CA VAL A 1 -7.16 8.07 13.94
C VAL A 1 -5.83 8.42 14.59
N ALA A 2 -5.59 9.68 14.98
CA ALA A 2 -4.26 10.11 15.47
C ALA A 2 -3.79 9.48 16.81
N GLN A 3 -4.70 8.96 17.64
CA GLN A 3 -4.38 8.39 18.96
C GLN A 3 -4.26 6.86 18.96
N THR A 4 -4.49 6.18 17.83
CA THR A 4 -4.51 4.72 17.78
C THR A 4 -3.11 4.15 17.96
N GLN A 5 -2.97 3.24 18.92
CA GLN A 5 -1.73 2.53 19.23
C GLN A 5 -1.80 1.07 18.76
N PHE A 6 -0.64 0.42 18.61
CA PHE A 6 -0.58 -1.00 18.24
C PHE A 6 -1.29 -1.91 19.26
N THR A 7 -1.21 -1.57 20.55
CA THR A 7 -1.87 -2.30 21.65
C THR A 7 -3.39 -2.21 21.60
N ASP A 8 -3.96 -1.25 20.87
CA ASP A 8 -5.40 -1.13 20.68
C ASP A 8 -5.93 -2.13 19.63
N LEU A 9 -5.04 -2.73 18.84
CA LEU A 9 -5.43 -3.62 17.74
C LEU A 9 -5.78 -5.02 18.27
N PRO A 10 -6.97 -5.56 17.95
CA PRO A 10 -7.31 -6.94 18.27
C PRO A 10 -6.30 -7.91 17.66
N ARG A 11 -5.90 -8.95 18.40
CA ARG A 11 -4.90 -9.93 17.92
C ARG A 11 -5.26 -10.53 16.55
N ARG A 12 -6.53 -10.88 16.36
CA ARG A 12 -7.06 -11.40 15.10
C ARG A 12 -6.88 -10.41 13.94
N LEU A 13 -7.03 -9.11 14.19
CA LEU A 13 -6.80 -8.08 13.18
C LEU A 13 -5.32 -8.04 12.78
N VAL A 14 -4.41 -8.07 13.75
CA VAL A 14 -2.97 -8.09 13.49
C VAL A 14 -2.57 -9.29 12.63
N ASP A 15 -3.11 -10.47 12.93
CA ASP A 15 -2.82 -11.69 12.17
C ASP A 15 -3.39 -11.61 10.74
N ASN A 16 -4.61 -11.08 10.57
CA ASN A 16 -5.18 -10.84 9.24
C ASN A 16 -4.39 -9.79 8.43
N LEU A 17 -3.89 -8.73 9.07
CA LEU A 17 -3.09 -7.71 8.39
C LEU A 17 -1.77 -8.30 7.87
N LYS A 18 -1.13 -9.21 8.62
CA LYS A 18 0.07 -9.90 8.13
C LYS A 18 -0.22 -10.73 6.88
N ILE A 19 -1.36 -11.42 6.84
CA ILE A 19 -1.80 -12.17 5.66
C ILE A 19 -2.03 -11.21 4.49
N ALA A 20 -2.75 -10.11 4.71
CA ALA A 20 -3.00 -9.10 3.69
C ALA A 20 -1.70 -8.48 3.15
N VAL A 21 -0.70 -8.25 4.01
CA VAL A 21 0.63 -7.79 3.61
C VAL A 21 1.30 -8.78 2.67
N LEU A 22 1.31 -10.08 3.03
CA LEU A 22 1.91 -11.12 2.18
C LEU A 22 1.22 -11.22 0.82
N ASP A 23 -0.11 -11.20 0.80
CA ASP A 23 -0.91 -11.29 -0.42
C ASP A 23 -0.69 -10.07 -1.32
N THR A 24 -0.64 -8.87 -0.73
CA THR A 24 -0.36 -7.62 -1.45
C THR A 24 1.04 -7.62 -2.07
N PHE A 25 2.06 -8.16 -1.38
CA PHE A 25 3.38 -8.34 -1.99
C PHE A 25 3.36 -9.37 -3.12
N GLY A 26 2.58 -10.45 -2.98
CA GLY A 26 2.32 -11.40 -4.06
C GLY A 26 1.80 -10.71 -5.32
N ALA A 27 0.77 -9.87 -5.17
CA ALA A 27 0.24 -9.05 -6.26
C ALA A 27 1.31 -8.12 -6.86
N GLY A 28 2.10 -7.45 -6.01
CA GLY A 28 3.21 -6.61 -6.45
C GLY A 28 4.27 -7.37 -7.28
N PHE A 29 4.57 -8.63 -6.94
CA PHE A 29 5.48 -9.46 -7.74
C PHE A 29 4.88 -9.87 -9.09
N VAL A 30 3.58 -10.21 -9.13
CA VAL A 30 2.87 -10.44 -10.40
C VAL A 30 2.89 -9.17 -11.26
N GLY A 31 2.68 -8.02 -10.63
CA GLY A 31 2.71 -6.72 -11.27
C GLY A 31 4.07 -6.31 -11.82
N ALA A 32 5.16 -6.72 -11.17
CA ALA A 32 6.51 -6.45 -11.64
C ALA A 32 6.84 -7.08 -13.00
N LEU A 33 6.08 -8.10 -13.40
CA LEU A 33 6.20 -8.73 -14.72
C LEU A 33 5.38 -8.01 -15.79
N GLN A 34 4.55 -7.03 -15.43
CA GLN A 34 3.66 -6.37 -16.37
C GLN A 34 4.35 -5.21 -17.12
N PRO A 35 4.26 -5.14 -18.46
CA PRO A 35 4.94 -4.12 -19.25
C PRO A 35 4.55 -2.69 -18.91
N TRP A 36 3.28 -2.44 -18.56
CA TRP A 36 2.81 -1.10 -18.19
C TRP A 36 3.36 -0.65 -16.84
N ALA A 37 3.43 -1.54 -15.86
CA ALA A 37 4.01 -1.23 -14.56
C ALA A 37 5.51 -0.95 -14.67
N GLN A 38 6.24 -1.75 -15.47
CA GLN A 38 7.66 -1.54 -15.73
C GLN A 38 7.96 -0.17 -16.34
N ARG A 39 7.09 0.35 -17.22
CA ARG A 39 7.23 1.72 -17.78
C ARG A 39 7.19 2.79 -16.69
N ILE A 40 6.26 2.67 -15.74
CA ILE A 40 6.17 3.63 -14.63
C ILE A 40 7.37 3.52 -13.70
N VAL A 41 7.81 2.29 -13.39
CA VAL A 41 9.02 2.07 -12.58
C VAL A 41 10.26 2.67 -13.26
N ALA A 42 10.37 2.56 -14.59
CA ALA A 42 11.46 3.19 -15.34
C ALA A 42 11.42 4.73 -15.25
N VAL A 43 10.23 5.34 -15.31
CA VAL A 43 10.05 6.78 -15.09
C VAL A 43 10.51 7.17 -13.68
N VAL A 44 10.06 6.45 -12.66
CA VAL A 44 10.48 6.70 -11.26
C VAL A 44 11.99 6.62 -11.11
N ARG A 45 12.62 5.60 -11.71
CA ARG A 45 14.08 5.43 -11.67
C ARG A 45 14.81 6.59 -12.36
N ALA A 46 14.31 7.05 -13.50
CA ALA A 46 14.91 8.15 -14.26
C ALA A 46 14.82 9.50 -13.52
N LEU A 47 13.75 9.72 -12.75
CA LEU A 47 13.59 10.95 -11.96
C LEU A 47 14.56 11.05 -10.78
N GLY A 48 15.11 9.92 -10.31
CA GLY A 48 16.07 9.88 -9.20
C GLY A 48 15.52 10.42 -7.87
N GLY A 49 16.40 10.62 -6.90
CA GLY A 49 16.05 11.09 -5.55
C GLY A 49 16.86 10.39 -4.46
N PRO A 50 16.69 10.80 -3.19
CA PRO A 50 17.28 10.10 -2.06
C PRO A 50 16.79 8.64 -1.97
N PRO A 51 17.64 7.67 -1.62
CA PRO A 51 17.30 6.26 -1.58
C PRO A 51 16.55 5.86 -0.29
N ASP A 52 15.41 6.50 -0.02
CA ASP A 52 14.68 6.37 1.23
C ASP A 52 14.00 5.00 1.38
N ALA A 53 13.33 4.53 0.32
CA ALA A 53 12.45 3.37 0.35
C ALA A 53 12.65 2.43 -0.85
N SER A 54 12.44 1.13 -0.62
CA SER A 54 12.61 0.07 -1.62
C SER A 54 11.49 0.04 -2.64
N VAL A 55 11.83 -0.33 -3.88
CA VAL A 55 10.86 -0.68 -4.91
C VAL A 55 10.75 -2.20 -5.02
N ILE A 56 9.52 -2.74 -5.01
CA ILE A 56 9.23 -4.17 -5.08
C ILE A 56 9.92 -4.77 -6.32
N HIS A 57 10.52 -5.96 -6.16
CA HIS A 57 11.23 -6.68 -7.23
C HIS A 57 12.50 -5.99 -7.78
N HIS A 58 12.95 -4.91 -7.17
CA HIS A 58 14.13 -4.17 -7.64
C HIS A 58 15.19 -4.00 -6.54
N GLY A 59 16.46 -4.07 -6.96
CA GLY A 59 17.63 -3.91 -6.06
C GLY A 59 18.01 -2.46 -5.75
N TRP A 60 17.14 -1.49 -6.03
CA TRP A 60 17.39 -0.06 -5.83
C TRP A 60 16.25 0.60 -5.04
N ARG A 61 16.49 1.83 -4.59
CA ARG A 61 15.57 2.62 -3.75
C ARG A 61 15.25 3.96 -4.39
N ALA A 62 14.06 4.47 -4.10
CA ALA A 62 13.58 5.80 -4.48
C ALA A 62 13.27 6.65 -3.24
N ASP A 63 13.00 7.93 -3.45
CA ASP A 63 12.42 8.77 -2.40
C ASP A 63 11.04 8.23 -1.99
N VAL A 64 10.59 8.59 -0.79
CA VAL A 64 9.36 8.05 -0.19
C VAL A 64 8.15 8.14 -1.12
N SER A 65 7.91 9.28 -1.73
CA SER A 65 6.71 9.50 -2.55
C SER A 65 6.76 8.67 -3.83
N ARG A 66 7.92 8.59 -4.48
CA ARG A 66 8.05 7.81 -5.72
C ARG A 66 8.15 6.31 -5.48
N ALA A 67 8.74 5.87 -4.37
CA ALA A 67 8.69 4.47 -3.96
C ALA A 67 7.26 4.02 -3.69
N ALA A 68 6.46 4.84 -3.00
CA ALA A 68 5.04 4.58 -2.80
C ALA A 68 4.27 4.52 -4.13
N LEU A 69 4.52 5.45 -5.05
CA LEU A 69 3.91 5.44 -6.39
C LEU A 69 4.27 4.18 -7.17
N ALA A 70 5.56 3.86 -7.29
CA ALA A 70 6.03 2.69 -8.02
C ALA A 70 5.44 1.40 -7.45
N ASN A 71 5.50 1.24 -6.12
CA ASN A 71 4.97 0.04 -5.47
C ASN A 71 3.45 -0.05 -5.60
N GLY A 72 2.72 1.06 -5.53
CA GLY A 72 1.26 1.05 -5.74
C GLY A 72 0.88 0.64 -7.16
N VAL A 73 1.60 1.14 -8.16
CA VAL A 73 1.41 0.71 -9.56
C VAL A 73 1.73 -0.76 -9.74
N LEU A 74 2.80 -1.26 -9.11
CA LEU A 74 3.14 -2.68 -9.15
C LEU A 74 2.04 -3.52 -8.50
N ILE A 75 1.55 -3.15 -7.32
CA ILE A 75 0.52 -3.91 -6.60
C ILE A 75 -0.78 -3.97 -7.41
N GLY A 76 -1.27 -2.82 -7.89
CA GLY A 76 -2.53 -2.74 -8.64
C GLY A 76 -2.41 -3.10 -10.13
N ALA A 77 -1.26 -3.57 -10.60
CA ALA A 77 -1.02 -3.77 -12.03
C ALA A 77 -1.92 -4.86 -12.65
N PHE A 78 -2.31 -5.86 -11.86
CA PHE A 78 -3.06 -7.04 -12.33
C PHE A 78 -4.34 -7.29 -11.52
N GLU A 79 -4.72 -6.35 -10.64
CA GLU A 79 -5.95 -6.39 -9.82
C GLU A 79 -6.14 -7.69 -9.02
N CYS A 80 -5.04 -8.29 -8.56
CA CYS A 80 -5.02 -9.53 -7.81
C CYS A 80 -4.69 -9.35 -6.32
N GLU A 81 -4.58 -8.12 -5.85
CA GLU A 81 -4.40 -7.80 -4.43
C GLU A 81 -5.70 -7.99 -3.62
N PRO A 82 -5.63 -8.08 -2.27
CA PRO A 82 -6.82 -8.29 -1.45
C PRO A 82 -7.88 -7.21 -1.66
N LEU A 83 -9.11 -7.64 -2.00
CA LEU A 83 -10.26 -6.76 -2.12
C LEU A 83 -11.05 -6.70 -0.80
N THR A 84 -11.14 -5.50 -0.21
CA THR A 84 -11.86 -5.26 1.05
C THR A 84 -12.96 -4.21 0.88
N GLY A 85 -13.80 -4.39 -0.14
CA GLY A 85 -14.78 -3.40 -0.59
C GLY A 85 -14.17 -2.21 -1.35
N SER A 86 -12.83 -2.16 -1.47
CA SER A 86 -12.05 -1.26 -2.32
C SER A 86 -10.64 -1.82 -2.50
N HIS A 87 -9.90 -1.34 -3.52
CA HIS A 87 -8.49 -1.65 -3.78
C HIS A 87 -7.54 -0.85 -2.86
N ALA A 88 -7.83 -0.83 -1.56
CA ALA A 88 -7.11 0.00 -0.59
C ALA A 88 -5.67 -0.51 -0.32
N SER A 89 -5.43 -1.82 -0.45
CA SER A 89 -4.11 -2.45 -0.26
C SER A 89 -3.06 -1.86 -1.21
N GLY A 90 -3.41 -1.62 -2.49
CA GLY A 90 -2.54 -1.01 -3.49
C GLY A 90 -2.18 0.46 -3.26
N THR A 91 -2.81 1.14 -2.29
CA THR A 91 -2.53 2.55 -1.98
C THR A 91 -1.98 2.75 -0.57
N VAL A 92 -2.63 2.14 0.43
CA VAL A 92 -2.26 2.29 1.84
C VAL A 92 -0.93 1.58 2.15
N LEU A 93 -0.76 0.34 1.68
CA LEU A 93 0.44 -0.44 1.96
C LEU A 93 1.73 0.19 1.42
N PRO A 94 1.82 0.56 0.12
CA PRO A 94 3.07 1.12 -0.40
C PRO A 94 3.40 2.47 0.23
N ALA A 95 2.40 3.29 0.58
CA ALA A 95 2.60 4.54 1.30
C ALA A 95 3.13 4.30 2.72
N ALA A 96 2.49 3.41 3.49
CA ALA A 96 2.89 3.09 4.85
C ALA A 96 4.30 2.48 4.88
N LEU A 97 4.62 1.57 3.95
CA LEU A 97 5.92 0.93 3.86
C LEU A 97 7.02 1.95 3.55
N ALA A 98 6.79 2.85 2.58
CA ALA A 98 7.78 3.85 2.20
C ALA A 98 8.11 4.82 3.34
N VAL A 99 7.08 5.30 4.06
CA VAL A 99 7.26 6.17 5.22
C VAL A 99 7.97 5.43 6.35
N CYS A 100 7.55 4.20 6.67
CA CYS A 100 8.20 3.42 7.74
C CYS A 100 9.68 3.14 7.42
N GLN A 101 10.04 2.91 6.16
CA GLN A 101 11.43 2.71 5.76
C GLN A 101 12.27 3.98 5.91
N ARG A 102 11.76 5.14 5.48
CA ARG A 102 12.48 6.42 5.64
C ARG A 102 12.70 6.77 7.10
N GLU A 103 11.65 6.67 7.90
CA GLU A 103 11.66 7.02 9.33
C GLU A 103 12.25 5.89 10.20
N ARG A 104 12.64 4.76 9.61
CA ARG A 104 13.19 3.57 10.30
C ARG A 104 12.27 3.04 11.42
N LEU A 105 10.97 3.02 11.15
CA LEU A 105 9.95 2.50 12.06
C LEU A 105 9.86 0.98 11.99
N ASP A 106 9.32 0.38 13.05
CA ASP A 106 9.21 -1.06 13.19
C ASP A 106 7.91 -1.63 12.58
N GLY A 107 7.79 -2.96 12.65
CA GLY A 107 6.62 -3.66 12.14
C GLY A 107 5.32 -3.33 12.89
N ALA A 108 5.40 -2.96 14.17
CA ALA A 108 4.22 -2.57 14.95
C ALA A 108 3.65 -1.25 14.42
N ALA A 109 4.50 -0.25 14.22
CA ALA A 109 4.12 1.02 13.61
C ALA A 109 3.55 0.83 12.20
N PHE A 110 4.17 -0.02 11.38
CA PHE A 110 3.68 -0.34 10.03
C PHE A 110 2.28 -0.99 10.07
N LEU A 111 2.06 -2.00 10.91
CA LEU A 111 0.76 -2.66 11.02
C LEU A 111 -0.32 -1.72 11.59
N THR A 112 0.02 -0.83 12.52
CA THR A 112 -0.89 0.22 13.00
C THR A 112 -1.25 1.19 11.89
N ALA A 113 -0.29 1.64 11.07
CA ALA A 113 -0.55 2.51 9.94
C ALA A 113 -1.48 1.85 8.91
N LEU A 114 -1.27 0.55 8.61
CA LEU A 114 -2.18 -0.22 7.75
C LEU A 114 -3.59 -0.30 8.31
N ALA A 115 -3.73 -0.66 9.59
CA ALA A 115 -5.03 -0.79 10.25
C ALA A 115 -5.82 0.51 10.17
N VAL A 116 -5.18 1.63 10.51
CA VAL A 116 -5.79 2.97 10.47
C VAL A 116 -6.11 3.38 9.03
N GLY A 117 -5.19 3.14 8.09
CA GLY A 117 -5.39 3.50 6.68
C GLY A 117 -6.53 2.73 6.02
N PHE A 118 -6.63 1.43 6.26
CA PHE A 118 -7.76 0.60 5.78
C PHE A 118 -9.09 1.03 6.41
N GLU A 119 -9.12 1.29 7.72
CA GLU A 119 -10.34 1.77 8.38
C GLU A 119 -10.80 3.13 7.83
N VAL A 120 -9.88 4.05 7.55
CA VAL A 120 -10.19 5.33 6.90
C VAL A 120 -10.74 5.11 5.49
N SER A 121 -10.07 4.29 4.67
CA SER A 121 -10.56 3.94 3.32
C SER A 121 -11.96 3.35 3.36
N ALA A 122 -12.21 2.40 4.27
CA ALA A 122 -13.51 1.77 4.44
C ALA A 122 -14.59 2.77 4.89
N ARG A 123 -14.27 3.71 5.78
CA ARG A 123 -15.20 4.78 6.18
C ARG A 123 -15.59 5.68 5.02
N LEU A 124 -14.61 6.09 4.21
CA LEU A 124 -14.85 6.91 3.01
C LEU A 124 -15.72 6.15 2.01
N ALA A 125 -15.37 4.90 1.71
CA ALA A 125 -16.14 4.04 0.81
C ALA A 125 -17.60 3.92 1.24
N ARG A 126 -17.88 3.69 2.53
CA ARG A 126 -19.25 3.61 3.08
C ARG A 126 -20.07 4.89 2.87
N THR A 127 -19.43 6.06 2.86
CA THR A 127 -20.13 7.32 2.57
C THR A 127 -20.38 7.56 1.09
N ALA A 128 -19.58 6.93 0.22
CA ALA A 128 -19.73 7.05 -1.24
C ALA A 128 -20.85 6.16 -1.82
N VAL A 129 -21.33 5.16 -1.09
CA VAL A 129 -22.41 4.23 -1.53
C VAL A 129 -23.73 4.96 -1.85
N GLY A 130 -23.90 6.23 -1.44
CA GLY A 130 -25.03 7.08 -1.86
C GLY A 130 -24.86 7.79 -3.21
N LEU A 131 -23.69 7.74 -3.85
CA LEU A 131 -23.42 8.43 -5.13
C LEU A 131 -23.59 7.50 -6.35
N GLU A 132 -23.38 6.19 -6.18
CA GLU A 132 -23.56 5.21 -7.26
C GLU A 132 -25.05 4.90 -7.54
N THR A 133 -25.93 5.07 -6.55
CA THR A 133 -27.39 4.89 -6.71
C THR A 133 -28.10 6.09 -7.33
N VAL A 134 -27.39 7.22 -7.56
CA VAL A 134 -27.95 8.41 -8.23
C VAL A 134 -27.58 8.46 -9.72
N ARG A 135 -26.74 7.53 -10.20
CA ARG A 135 -26.44 7.34 -11.63
C ARG A 135 -26.79 5.93 -12.07
N GLY A 136 -28.09 5.65 -12.10
CA GLY A 136 -28.70 4.42 -12.63
C GLY A 136 -30.20 4.47 -12.44
#